data_AF-A0A239ZMM6-F1
#
_entry.id   AF-A0A239ZMM6-F1
#
_cell.length_a   1.000
_cell.length_b   1.000
_cell.length_c   1.000
_cell.angle_alpha   90.00
_cell.angle_beta   90.00
_cell.angle_gamma   90.00
#
_symmetry.space_group_name_H-M   'P 1'
#
loop_
_entity.id
_entity.type
_entity.pdbx_description
1 polymer ?
#
loop_
_entity_poly.entity_id
_entity_poly.type
_entity_poly.pdbx_seq_one_letter_code
_entity_poly.pdbx_strand_id
1 'polypeptide(L)' 'MNDFWKTESRSSFTRSREDISLEALGKSIKEKIKERMEFLILRCPNCSQKLRLPRKKGNILVTCPRCLFKFKSRT' A
#
# COMPACT_ATOMS: atom_id res chain seq x y z
N MET A 1 10.22 20.41 -45.94
CA MET A 1 9.90 21.80 -46.32
C MET A 1 8.58 22.15 -45.67
N ASN A 2 8.65 23.08 -44.73
CA ASN A 2 7.61 24.02 -44.30
C ASN A 2 6.41 23.39 -43.57
N ASP A 3 6.42 23.47 -42.24
CA ASP A 3 5.87 24.58 -41.46
C ASP A 3 4.36 24.50 -41.38
N PHE A 4 3.84 24.13 -40.20
CA PHE A 4 2.83 24.97 -39.57
C PHE A 4 2.73 24.57 -38.10
N TRP A 5 3.65 25.10 -37.29
CA TRP A 5 3.39 25.31 -35.87
C TRP A 5 2.16 26.21 -35.78
N LYS A 6 0.98 25.62 -35.74
CA LYS A 6 -0.25 26.35 -35.44
C LYS A 6 -0.24 26.64 -33.95
N THR A 7 0.57 27.64 -33.60
CA THR A 7 0.42 28.45 -32.40
C THR A 7 -0.97 29.05 -32.42
N GLU A 8 -1.88 28.49 -31.61
CA GLU A 8 -3.02 29.25 -31.15
C GLU A 8 -2.89 29.45 -29.65
N SER A 9 -2.31 30.60 -29.32
CA SER A 9 -2.31 31.19 -28.00
C SER A 9 -3.75 31.53 -27.62
N ARG A 10 -4.39 30.68 -26.81
CA ARG A 10 -5.63 31.04 -26.12
C ARG A 10 -5.63 30.47 -24.71
N SER A 11 -5.05 31.26 -23.82
CA SER A 11 -5.36 31.39 -22.38
C SER A 11 -5.46 30.11 -21.51
N SER A 12 -4.64 30.12 -20.46
CA SER A 12 -4.95 29.59 -19.12
C SER A 12 -4.67 28.11 -18.85
N PHE A 13 -3.45 27.82 -18.37
CA PHE A 13 -3.24 27.12 -17.09
C PHE A 13 -4.23 25.98 -16.74
N THR A 14 -4.31 24.89 -17.52
CA THR A 14 -5.01 23.67 -17.11
C THR A 14 -4.33 22.43 -17.71
N ARG A 15 -3.20 22.02 -17.14
CA ARG A 15 -2.63 20.69 -17.44
C ARG A 15 -3.36 19.64 -16.59
N SER A 16 -4.46 19.15 -17.15
CA SER A 16 -5.20 17.92 -16.89
C SER A 16 -4.89 17.19 -15.58
N ARG A 17 -5.77 17.35 -14.59
CA ARG A 17 -5.74 16.66 -13.30
C ARG A 17 -7.04 15.89 -13.06
N GLU A 18 -7.62 15.23 -14.05
CA GLU A 18 -8.84 14.46 -13.83
C GLU A 18 -8.98 13.33 -14.86
N ASP A 19 -8.50 12.15 -14.47
CA ASP A 19 -9.32 10.94 -14.53
C ASP A 19 -8.81 9.97 -13.45
N ILE A 20 -9.09 10.30 -12.19
CA ILE A 20 -9.12 9.26 -11.14
C ILE A 20 -10.51 8.66 -11.26
N SER A 21 -10.61 7.58 -12.03
CA SER A 21 -11.84 6.80 -12.19
C SER A 21 -12.48 6.57 -10.81
N LEU A 22 -13.76 6.93 -10.69
CA LEU A 22 -14.55 6.85 -9.46
C LEU A 22 -14.66 5.42 -8.89
N GLU A 23 -14.24 4.41 -9.67
CA GLU A 23 -14.12 3.01 -9.23
C GLU A 23 -12.96 2.77 -8.23
N ALA A 24 -12.02 3.70 -8.09
CA ALA A 24 -10.90 3.58 -7.15
C ALA A 24 -11.29 3.82 -5.68
N LEU A 25 -12.51 4.30 -5.41
CA LEU A 25 -12.90 4.81 -4.09
C LEU A 25 -13.98 3.94 -3.43
N GLY A 26 -13.59 2.83 -2.82
CA GLY A 26 -14.40 2.33 -1.71
C GLY A 26 -14.33 0.84 -1.41
N LYS A 27 -13.24 0.40 -0.76
CA LYS A 27 -13.30 -0.85 0.01
C LYS A 27 -14.44 -0.77 1.02
N SER A 28 -15.34 -1.74 0.98
CA SER A 28 -16.49 -1.81 1.88
C SER A 28 -16.03 -1.85 3.35
N ILE A 29 -16.83 -1.31 4.27
CA ILE A 29 -16.52 -1.38 5.72
C ILE A 29 -16.26 -2.84 6.15
N LYS A 30 -17.02 -3.79 5.58
CA LYS A 30 -16.83 -5.24 5.76
C LYS A 30 -15.42 -5.71 5.41
N GLU A 31 -14.86 -5.25 4.29
CA GLU A 31 -13.50 -5.61 3.86
C GLU A 31 -12.44 -5.00 4.78
N LYS A 32 -12.60 -3.73 5.17
CA LYS A 32 -11.69 -3.07 6.13
C LYS A 32 -11.67 -3.77 7.50
N ILE A 33 -12.79 -4.35 7.92
CA ILE A 33 -12.88 -5.15 9.15
C ILE A 33 -12.19 -6.50 8.94
N LYS A 34 -12.45 -7.17 7.81
CA LYS A 34 -11.82 -8.45 7.47
C LYS A 34 -10.29 -8.32 7.43
N GLU A 35 -9.76 -7.30 6.76
CA GLU A 35 -8.32 -7.03 6.70
C GLU A 35 -7.68 -6.77 8.08
N ARG A 36 -8.43 -6.18 9.03
CA ARG A 36 -7.95 -5.99 10.42
C ARG A 36 -8.03 -7.27 11.26
N MET A 37 -8.93 -8.18 10.91
CA MET A 37 -9.09 -9.47 11.59
C MET A 37 -8.15 -10.54 11.06
N GLU A 38 -7.71 -10.45 9.81
CA GLU A 38 -6.82 -11.44 9.19
C GLU A 38 -5.34 -11.23 9.54
N PHE A 39 -4.95 -10.00 9.85
CA PHE A 39 -3.54 -9.66 10.08
C PHE A 39 -3.31 -9.01 11.43
N LEU A 40 -2.16 -9.28 12.02
CA LEU A 40 -1.63 -8.60 13.20
C LEU A 40 -0.30 -7.93 12.88
N ILE A 41 0.00 -6.86 13.62
CA ILE A 41 1.24 -6.10 13.46
C ILE A 41 2.13 -6.41 14.66
N LEU A 42 3.23 -7.11 14.43
CA LEU A 42 4.27 -7.39 15.43
C LEU A 42 5.49 -6.51 15.20
N ARG A 43 6.27 -6.30 16.26
CA ARG A 43 7.59 -5.65 16.15
C ARG A 43 8.67 -6.72 16.19
N CYS A 44 9.66 -6.60 15.31
CA CYS A 44 10.86 -7.41 15.39
C CYS A 44 11.64 -7.06 16.67
N PRO A 45 12.08 -8.03 17.48
CA PRO A 45 12.81 -7.76 18.72
C PRO A 45 14.22 -7.21 18.49
N ASN A 46 14.83 -7.47 17.33
CA ASN A 46 16.20 -7.06 17.03
C ASN A 46 16.28 -5.66 16.39
N CYS A 47 15.38 -5.34 15.45
CA CYS A 47 15.45 -4.10 14.67
C CYS A 47 14.22 -3.18 14.79
N SER A 48 13.25 -3.57 15.63
CA SER A 48 11.99 -2.83 15.86
C SER A 48 11.10 -2.60 14.63
N GLN A 49 11.41 -3.26 13.51
CA GLN A 49 10.60 -3.20 12.29
C GLN A 49 9.19 -3.74 12.54
N LYS A 50 8.17 -3.02 12.04
CA LYS A 50 6.78 -3.49 12.05
C LYS A 50 6.60 -4.56 10.97
N LEU A 51 6.10 -5.72 11.37
CA LEU A 51 5.84 -6.88 10.52
C LEU A 51 4.35 -7.18 10.52
N ARG A 52 3.75 -7.28 9.33
CA ARG A 52 2.36 -7.72 9.16
C ARG A 52 2.35 -9.24 9.01
N LEU A 53 1.71 -9.93 9.94
CA LEU A 53 1.63 -11.39 9.98
C LEU A 53 0.17 -11.84 9.99
N PRO A 54 -0.17 -12.99 9.39
CA PRO A 54 -1.52 -13.53 9.46
C PRO A 54 -1.85 -13.98 10.90
N ARG A 55 -3.08 -13.74 11.35
CA ARG A 55 -3.59 -14.20 12.65
C ARG A 55 -3.96 -15.68 12.60
N LYS A 56 -4.08 -16.30 13.77
CA LYS A 56 -4.63 -17.66 13.97
C LYS A 56 -3.81 -18.81 13.34
N LYS A 57 -2.52 -18.61 13.07
CA LYS A 57 -1.62 -19.71 12.69
C LYS A 57 -1.01 -20.45 13.89
N GLY A 58 -1.22 -19.97 15.12
CA GLY A 58 -0.62 -20.57 16.30
C GLY A 58 0.87 -20.22 16.39
N ASN A 59 1.73 -21.23 16.60
CA ASN A 59 3.17 -21.03 16.77
C ASN A 59 3.85 -20.96 15.41
N ILE A 60 4.37 -19.79 15.05
CA ILE A 60 5.09 -19.59 13.79
C ILE A 60 6.54 -19.15 14.04
N LEU A 61 7.42 -19.56 13.13
CA LEU A 61 8.78 -19.05 13.05
C LEU A 61 8.80 -17.86 12.10
N VAL A 62 8.92 -16.65 12.65
CA VAL A 62 8.97 -15.41 11.88
C VAL A 62 10.41 -15.09 11.56
N THR A 63 10.68 -14.79 10.29
CA THR A 63 11.98 -14.25 9.84
C THR A 63 11.81 -12.77 9.51
N CYS A 64 12.62 -11.91 10.11
CA CYS A 64 12.59 -10.48 9.79
C CYS A 64 13.24 -10.21 8.42
N PRO A 65 12.61 -9.48 7.49
CA PRO A 65 13.19 -9.17 6.18
C PRO A 65 14.36 -8.17 6.26
N ARG A 66 14.44 -7.35 7.33
CA ARG A 66 15.50 -6.35 7.48
C ARG A 66 16.79 -6.94 8.08
N CYS A 67 16.66 -7.69 9.17
CA CYS A 67 17.82 -8.18 9.94
C CYS A 67 17.99 -9.69 9.90
N LEU A 68 17.13 -10.42 9.17
CA LEU A 68 17.15 -11.89 9.03
C LEU A 68 17.04 -12.68 10.34
N PHE A 69 16.79 -12.00 11.47
CA PHE A 69 16.60 -12.62 12.77
C PHE A 69 15.33 -13.49 12.76
N LYS A 70 15.47 -14.73 13.22
CA LYS A 70 14.40 -15.72 13.33
C LYS A 70 13.91 -15.81 14.77
N PHE A 71 12.62 -15.64 15.00
CA PHE A 71 12.03 -15.75 16.33
C PHE A 71 10.70 -16.48 16.30
N LYS A 72 10.40 -17.16 17.40
CA LYS A 72 9.12 -17.84 17.59
C LYS A 72 8.10 -16.81 18.08
N SER A 73 6.93 -16.77 17.44
CA SER A 73 5.82 -15.91 17.86
C SER A 73 4.51 -16.67 17.75
N ARG A 74 3.56 -16.33 18.62
CA ARG A 74 2.21 -16.88 18.61
C ARG A 74 1.26 -15.88 17.96
N THR A 75 0.63 -16.28 16.87
CA THR A 75 -0.34 -15.48 16.09
C THR A 75 -1.77 -15.97 16.22
#